data_AF-A0A7U7J243-F1
#
_entry.id   AF-A0A7U7J243-F1
#
_cell.length_a   1.000
_cell.length_b   1.000
_cell.length_c   1.000
_cell.angle_alpha   90.00
_cell.angle_beta   90.00
_cell.angle_gamma   90.00
#
_symmetry.space_group_name_H-M   'P 1'
#
loop_
_entity.id
_entity.type
_entity.pdbx_description
1 polymer ?
#
loop_
_entity_poly.entity_id
_entity_poly.type
_entity_poly.pdbx_seq_one_letter_code
_entity_poly.pdbx_strand_id
1 'polypeptide(L)'
;MTESNPLISTGDIHFTCLPHSSDHRKIYRRIFDEDFEKNLSQRTRTKTKAAEVEHAIRHHLDVELDDDPDLQASFAEALTQLFSEFRDNWEKIYEELEKLRERIINASQEPTYGLHRKKQMPFFRSLKREVYGEKALNDDEISVLVDLTQQVFLTVERELKLIGFWESIAARNKLKADILTTLIQPTYNKLPNLIYNRTQIMSRIMEIAEKNNDVILYAG
;
A
#
# COMPACT_ATOMS: atom_id res chain seq x y z
N MET A 1 -51.09 29.22 -18.83
CA MET A 1 -50.24 28.67 -17.76
C MET A 1 -49.94 27.22 -18.11
N THR A 2 -48.85 26.98 -18.81
CA THR A 2 -48.29 25.66 -19.11
C THR A 2 -46.79 25.85 -19.27
N GLU A 3 -46.07 25.89 -18.14
CA GLU A 3 -44.61 25.75 -18.10
C GLU A 3 -44.32 24.24 -18.20
N SER A 4 -43.69 23.77 -19.29
CA SER A 4 -42.24 23.75 -19.52
C SER A 4 -41.50 22.83 -18.52
N ASN A 5 -41.26 21.60 -18.98
CA ASN A 5 -40.24 20.71 -18.43
C ASN A 5 -38.84 21.22 -18.81
N PRO A 6 -37.86 21.20 -17.89
CA PRO A 6 -36.55 20.73 -18.31
C PRO A 6 -35.80 19.86 -17.28
N LEU A 7 -35.24 18.79 -17.84
CA LEU A 7 -33.88 18.26 -17.65
C LEU A 7 -33.45 17.81 -16.25
N ILE A 8 -33.25 16.49 -16.17
CA ILE A 8 -32.53 15.75 -15.13
C ILE A 8 -31.09 16.29 -15.05
N SER A 9 -30.80 17.02 -13.97
CA SER A 9 -29.45 17.38 -13.55
C SER A 9 -28.85 16.21 -12.77
N THR A 10 -27.73 15.68 -13.23
CA THR A 10 -26.78 14.89 -12.45
C THR A 10 -26.49 15.62 -11.14
N GLY A 11 -26.99 15.06 -10.04
CA GLY A 11 -26.78 15.59 -8.70
C GLY A 11 -25.43 15.13 -8.17
N ASP A 12 -24.52 16.08 -8.05
CA ASP A 12 -23.28 16.01 -7.30
C ASP A 12 -23.51 15.43 -5.90
N ILE A 13 -22.89 14.29 -5.60
CA ILE A 13 -22.75 13.82 -4.22
C ILE A 13 -21.51 14.49 -3.65
N HIS A 14 -21.70 15.74 -3.23
CA HIS A 14 -20.70 16.51 -2.51
C HIS A 14 -20.48 15.86 -1.13
N PHE A 15 -19.47 15.00 -0.99
CA PHE A 15 -19.04 14.52 0.32
C PHE A 15 -18.38 15.67 1.07
N THR A 16 -19.03 16.13 2.13
CA THR A 16 -18.54 17.20 3.01
C THR A 16 -17.23 16.79 3.66
N CYS A 17 -16.15 17.55 3.41
CA CYS A 17 -14.93 17.52 4.19
C CYS A 17 -15.24 17.76 5.68
N LEU A 18 -14.92 16.78 6.54
CA LEU A 18 -14.80 16.98 7.98
C LEU A 18 -13.41 17.59 8.30
N PRO A 19 -13.29 18.38 9.37
CA PRO A 19 -12.15 19.27 9.57
C PRO A 19 -10.87 18.50 9.89
N HIS A 20 -9.76 19.03 9.36
CA HIS A 20 -8.39 18.64 9.66
C HIS A 20 -8.12 18.69 11.17
N SER A 21 -8.08 17.51 11.80
CA SER A 21 -7.61 17.33 13.18
C SER A 21 -6.25 16.65 13.10
N SER A 22 -5.21 17.35 13.58
CA SER A 22 -3.79 16.98 13.57
C SER A 22 -3.42 15.79 14.48
N ASP A 23 -4.29 14.80 14.59
CA ASP A 23 -4.08 13.62 15.43
C ASP A 23 -4.15 12.37 14.55
N HIS A 24 -3.03 12.09 13.87
CA HIS A 24 -2.85 10.92 13.02
C HIS A 24 -3.11 9.59 13.79
N ARG A 25 -3.09 9.60 15.13
CA ARG A 25 -3.40 8.40 15.95
C ARG A 25 -4.90 8.12 16.08
N LYS A 26 -5.79 9.10 15.81
CA LYS A 26 -7.25 8.90 15.84
C LYS A 26 -7.79 8.23 14.59
N ILE A 27 -7.09 8.32 13.46
CA ILE A 27 -7.52 7.75 12.18
C ILE A 27 -7.21 6.26 12.13
N TYR A 28 -5.99 5.88 12.50
CA TYR A 28 -5.61 4.49 12.80
C TYR A 28 -6.71 3.84 13.65
N ARG A 29 -7.11 4.50 14.74
CA ARG A 29 -8.08 3.98 15.70
C ARG A 29 -9.43 3.56 15.11
N ARG A 30 -9.96 4.10 14.00
CA ARG A 30 -11.32 3.73 13.55
C ARG A 30 -11.44 2.30 13.02
N ILE A 31 -10.44 1.79 12.29
CA ILE A 31 -10.45 0.38 11.88
C ILE A 31 -10.08 -0.55 13.05
N PHE A 32 -9.49 -0.05 14.14
CA PHE A 32 -9.09 -0.84 15.32
C PHE A 32 -9.94 -0.55 16.58
N ASP A 33 -10.99 0.28 16.50
CA ASP A 33 -11.67 0.79 17.69
C ASP A 33 -12.63 -0.28 18.22
N GLU A 34 -12.52 -0.64 19.50
CA GLU A 34 -13.56 -1.45 20.15
C GLU A 34 -14.93 -0.79 20.05
N ASP A 35 -14.96 0.54 20.01
CA ASP A 35 -16.17 1.32 19.80
C ASP A 35 -16.71 1.18 18.37
N PHE A 36 -15.88 0.84 17.38
CA PHE A 36 -16.33 0.52 16.02
C PHE A 36 -17.14 -0.77 16.03
N GLU A 37 -16.64 -1.82 16.68
CA GLU A 37 -17.38 -3.09 16.79
C GLU A 37 -18.65 -2.95 17.64
N LYS A 38 -18.61 -2.15 18.73
CA LYS A 38 -19.82 -1.82 19.50
C LYS A 38 -20.84 -1.07 18.63
N ASN A 39 -20.42 -0.09 17.84
CA ASN A 39 -21.31 0.64 16.93
C ASN A 39 -21.87 -0.25 15.80
N LEU A 40 -21.08 -1.21 15.29
CA LEU A 40 -21.54 -2.21 14.31
C LEU A 40 -22.53 -3.21 14.94
N SER A 41 -22.32 -3.61 16.20
CA SER A 41 -23.21 -4.55 16.91
C SER A 41 -24.61 -3.98 17.16
N GLN A 42 -24.73 -2.65 17.29
CA GLN A 42 -26.00 -1.94 17.46
C GLN A 42 -26.83 -1.85 16.17
N ARG A 43 -26.24 -2.12 15.00
CA ARG A 43 -26.92 -2.07 13.71
C ARG A 43 -27.58 -3.40 13.37
N THR A 44 -28.82 -3.35 12.89
CA THR A 44 -29.60 -4.54 12.52
C THR A 44 -29.42 -4.96 11.06
N ARG A 45 -29.06 -4.05 10.15
CA ARG A 45 -28.95 -4.35 8.71
C ARG A 45 -27.51 -4.62 8.29
N THR A 46 -27.27 -5.83 7.76
CA THR A 46 -25.95 -6.27 7.26
C THR A 46 -25.37 -5.34 6.20
N LYS A 47 -26.21 -4.83 5.29
CA LYS A 47 -25.79 -3.85 4.27
C LYS A 47 -25.19 -2.58 4.87
N THR A 48 -25.77 -2.08 5.97
CA THR A 48 -25.26 -0.87 6.63
C THR A 48 -23.93 -1.15 7.32
N LYS A 49 -23.76 -2.34 7.92
CA LYS A 49 -22.47 -2.76 8.50
C LYS A 49 -21.38 -2.86 7.43
N ALA A 50 -21.68 -3.54 6.32
CA ALA A 50 -20.76 -3.68 5.19
C ALA A 50 -20.31 -2.32 4.64
N ALA A 51 -21.23 -1.35 4.48
CA ALA A 51 -20.89 -0.01 4.00
C ALA A 51 -19.95 0.75 4.94
N GLU A 52 -20.08 0.56 6.26
CA GLU A 52 -19.17 1.18 7.23
C GLU A 52 -17.79 0.56 7.23
N VAL A 53 -17.71 -0.77 7.19
CA VAL A 53 -16.44 -1.48 7.09
C VAL A 53 -15.73 -1.13 5.78
N GLU A 54 -16.44 -1.11 4.66
CA GLU A 54 -15.91 -0.66 3.37
C GLU A 54 -15.35 0.76 3.47
N HIS A 55 -16.13 1.72 4.01
CA HIS A 55 -15.68 3.10 4.13
C HIS A 55 -14.43 3.22 4.99
N ALA A 56 -14.38 2.48 6.11
CA ALA A 56 -13.24 2.46 7.00
C ALA A 56 -11.99 1.87 6.32
N ILE A 57 -12.14 0.77 5.57
CA ILE A 57 -11.06 0.17 4.78
C ILE A 57 -10.56 1.17 3.73
N ARG A 58 -11.43 1.72 2.88
CA ARG A 58 -11.04 2.68 1.83
C ARG A 58 -10.26 3.86 2.41
N HIS A 59 -10.78 4.45 3.49
CA HIS A 59 -10.11 5.57 4.15
C HIS A 59 -8.73 5.19 4.69
N HIS A 60 -8.59 4.00 5.27
CA HIS A 60 -7.28 3.51 5.73
C HIS A 60 -6.31 3.30 4.58
N LEU A 61 -6.76 2.69 3.47
CA LEU A 61 -5.92 2.52 2.28
C LEU A 61 -5.46 3.88 1.73
N ASP A 62 -6.35 4.85 1.61
CA ASP A 62 -6.05 6.15 1.01
C ASP A 62 -5.12 7.03 1.87
N VAL A 63 -5.17 6.89 3.20
CA VAL A 63 -4.45 7.80 4.12
C VAL A 63 -3.25 7.16 4.80
N GLU A 64 -3.38 5.91 5.24
CA GLU A 64 -2.37 5.26 6.09
C GLU A 64 -1.39 4.38 5.29
N LEU A 65 -1.75 3.97 4.07
CA LEU A 65 -0.90 3.18 3.17
C LEU A 65 -0.42 3.94 1.93
N ASP A 66 -0.53 5.27 1.93
CA ASP A 66 -0.04 6.12 0.84
C ASP A 66 1.48 5.94 0.60
N ASP A 67 2.23 5.58 1.65
CA ASP A 67 3.65 5.27 1.57
C ASP A 67 3.96 3.84 1.10
N ASP A 68 2.97 2.97 0.90
CA ASP A 68 3.16 1.63 0.32
C ASP A 68 2.16 1.39 -0.82
N PRO A 69 2.40 1.97 -2.00
CA PRO A 69 1.45 1.94 -3.11
C PRO A 69 1.20 0.52 -3.66
N ASP A 70 2.15 -0.40 -3.53
CA ASP A 70 1.98 -1.79 -3.93
C ASP A 70 1.03 -2.52 -2.98
N LEU A 71 1.23 -2.36 -1.67
CA LEU A 71 0.35 -2.92 -0.65
C LEU A 71 -1.06 -2.32 -0.73
N GLN A 72 -1.16 -1.00 -0.87
CA GLN A 72 -2.42 -0.28 -1.06
C GLN A 72 -3.19 -0.81 -2.27
N ALA A 73 -2.54 -0.91 -3.43
CA ALA A 73 -3.15 -1.42 -4.66
C ALA A 73 -3.65 -2.86 -4.50
N SER A 74 -2.89 -3.72 -3.80
CA SER A 74 -3.30 -5.11 -3.56
C SER A 74 -4.59 -5.22 -2.74
N PHE A 75 -4.75 -4.37 -1.72
CA PHE A 75 -5.98 -4.35 -0.92
C PHE A 75 -7.15 -3.70 -1.66
N ALA A 76 -6.90 -2.65 -2.45
CA ALA A 76 -7.92 -2.03 -3.29
C ALA A 76 -8.46 -3.00 -4.36
N GLU A 77 -7.58 -3.82 -4.94
CA GLU A 77 -7.96 -4.87 -5.87
C GLU A 77 -8.79 -5.95 -5.17
N ALA A 78 -8.36 -6.43 -4.00
CA ALA A 78 -9.12 -7.41 -3.21
C ALA A 78 -10.52 -6.89 -2.83
N LEU A 79 -10.64 -5.61 -2.47
CA LEU A 79 -11.91 -4.96 -2.20
C LEU A 79 -12.82 -4.93 -3.44
N THR A 80 -12.26 -4.62 -4.60
CA THR A 80 -13.00 -4.58 -5.87
C THR A 80 -13.49 -5.97 -6.27
N GLN A 81 -12.63 -6.99 -6.15
CA GLN A 81 -12.97 -8.38 -6.45
C GLN A 81 -14.12 -8.88 -5.56
N LEU A 82 -14.06 -8.61 -4.25
CA LEU A 82 -15.11 -8.95 -3.29
C LEU A 82 -16.49 -8.45 -3.74
N PHE A 83 -16.60 -7.17 -4.10
CA PHE A 83 -17.88 -6.61 -4.56
C PHE A 83 -18.31 -7.17 -5.91
N SER A 84 -17.38 -7.56 -6.78
CA SER A 84 -17.70 -8.17 -8.07
C SER A 84 -18.27 -9.60 -7.92
N GLU A 85 -17.75 -10.37 -6.96
CA GLU A 85 -18.10 -11.77 -6.72
C GLU A 85 -19.40 -11.93 -5.93
N PHE A 86 -19.67 -11.05 -4.96
CA PHE A 86 -20.75 -11.21 -3.98
C PHE A 86 -21.89 -10.19 -4.10
N ARG A 87 -22.11 -9.61 -5.29
CA ARG A 87 -23.01 -8.44 -5.54
C ARG A 87 -24.35 -8.42 -4.80
N ASP A 88 -24.96 -9.58 -4.51
CA ASP A 88 -26.27 -9.68 -3.85
C ASP A 88 -26.24 -10.41 -2.50
N ASN A 89 -25.07 -10.87 -2.04
CA ASN A 89 -24.91 -11.58 -0.78
C ASN A 89 -24.25 -10.67 0.28
N TRP A 90 -25.04 -9.81 0.90
CA TRP A 90 -24.56 -8.85 1.91
C TRP A 90 -23.95 -9.51 3.15
N GLU A 91 -24.40 -10.70 3.52
CA GLU A 91 -23.79 -11.49 4.60
C GLU A 91 -22.39 -11.91 4.23
N LYS A 92 -22.20 -12.42 3.01
CA LYS A 92 -20.88 -12.83 2.51
C LYS A 92 -19.96 -11.64 2.26
N ILE A 93 -20.48 -10.53 1.72
CA ILE A 93 -19.73 -9.27 1.59
C ILE A 93 -19.18 -8.85 2.95
N TYR A 94 -20.02 -8.85 3.99
CA TYR A 94 -19.59 -8.46 5.33
C TYR A 94 -18.52 -9.41 5.90
N GLU A 95 -18.69 -10.73 5.75
CA GLU A 95 -17.71 -11.72 6.18
C GLU A 95 -16.34 -11.52 5.50
N GLU A 96 -16.32 -11.32 4.19
CA GLU A 96 -15.06 -11.12 3.45
C GLU A 96 -14.44 -9.74 3.72
N LEU A 97 -15.25 -8.71 4.00
CA LEU A 97 -14.76 -7.40 4.42
C LEU A 97 -14.06 -7.47 5.78
N GLU A 98 -14.59 -8.22 6.74
CA GLU A 98 -13.93 -8.42 8.04
C GLU A 98 -12.60 -9.18 7.89
N LYS A 99 -12.55 -10.22 7.04
CA LYS A 99 -11.27 -10.90 6.72
C LYS A 99 -10.27 -9.94 6.06
N LEU A 100 -10.72 -9.08 5.15
CA LEU A 100 -9.87 -8.09 4.51
C LEU A 100 -9.35 -7.06 5.54
N ARG A 101 -10.22 -6.61 6.45
CA ARG A 101 -9.84 -5.76 7.57
C ARG A 101 -8.77 -6.43 8.44
N GLU A 102 -8.96 -7.67 8.88
CA GLU A 102 -7.95 -8.40 9.66
C GLU A 102 -6.60 -8.52 8.94
N ARG A 103 -6.61 -8.75 7.61
CA ARG A 103 -5.38 -8.78 6.81
C ARG A 103 -4.66 -7.43 6.81
N ILE A 104 -5.38 -6.32 6.72
CA ILE A 104 -4.83 -4.96 6.81
C ILE A 104 -4.22 -4.73 8.20
N ILE A 105 -4.93 -5.14 9.27
CA ILE A 105 -4.45 -5.09 10.64
C ILE A 105 -3.12 -5.84 10.78
N ASN A 106 -3.05 -7.08 10.29
CA ASN A 106 -1.85 -7.89 10.37
C ASN A 106 -0.67 -7.29 9.58
N ALA A 107 -0.94 -6.68 8.41
CA ALA A 107 0.09 -5.98 7.64
C ALA A 107 0.68 -4.78 8.39
N SER A 108 -0.14 -4.05 9.16
CA SER A 108 0.32 -2.93 10.00
C SER A 108 1.20 -3.38 11.19
N GLN A 109 1.02 -4.63 11.63
CA GLN A 109 1.77 -5.25 12.72
C GLN A 109 3.00 -6.02 12.25
N GLU A 110 3.25 -6.07 10.93
CA GLU A 110 4.41 -6.77 10.38
C GLU A 110 5.71 -6.28 11.04
N PRO A 111 6.56 -7.20 11.51
CA PRO A 111 7.87 -6.83 12.04
C PRO A 111 8.69 -6.12 10.95
N THR A 112 9.36 -5.04 11.32
CA THR A 112 10.15 -4.27 10.35
C THR A 112 11.56 -4.80 10.16
N TYR A 113 12.01 -5.73 11.00
CA TYR A 113 13.36 -6.30 10.95
C TYR A 113 14.48 -5.25 10.99
N GLY A 114 14.23 -4.12 11.67
CA GLY A 114 15.16 -2.98 11.73
C GLY A 114 15.06 -2.03 10.53
N LEU A 115 14.21 -2.30 9.55
CA LEU A 115 13.91 -1.39 8.45
C LEU A 115 12.97 -0.25 8.91
N HIS A 116 13.11 0.89 8.25
CA HIS A 116 12.21 2.03 8.43
C HIS A 116 10.82 1.71 7.83
N ARG A 117 9.77 1.80 8.64
CA ARG A 117 8.40 1.43 8.23
C ARG A 117 7.94 2.15 6.96
N LYS A 118 8.08 3.47 6.90
CA LYS A 118 7.64 4.26 5.73
C LYS A 118 8.58 4.22 4.53
N LYS A 119 9.89 4.30 4.78
CA LYS A 119 10.89 4.47 3.72
C LYS A 119 11.35 3.17 3.08
N GLN A 120 11.44 2.09 3.85
CA GLN A 120 12.13 0.86 3.44
C GLN A 120 11.21 -0.35 3.33
N MET A 121 10.17 -0.47 4.16
CA MET A 121 9.24 -1.61 4.06
C MET A 121 8.52 -1.72 2.70
N PRO A 122 8.18 -0.62 1.99
CA PRO A 122 7.61 -0.73 0.64
C PRO A 122 8.56 -1.47 -0.32
N PHE A 123 9.86 -1.14 -0.28
CA PHE A 123 10.88 -1.84 -1.06
C PHE A 123 11.03 -3.30 -0.62
N PHE A 124 11.05 -3.57 0.69
CA PHE A 124 11.16 -4.93 1.23
C PHE A 124 10.02 -5.83 0.74
N ARG A 125 8.77 -5.37 0.83
CA ARG A 125 7.59 -6.14 0.41
C ARG A 125 7.57 -6.38 -1.08
N SER A 126 7.93 -5.36 -1.87
CA SER A 126 8.03 -5.49 -3.32
C SER A 126 9.12 -6.49 -3.71
N LEU A 127 10.32 -6.40 -3.11
CA LEU A 127 11.39 -7.36 -3.32
C LEU A 127 11.00 -8.77 -2.86
N LYS A 128 10.38 -8.93 -1.69
CA LYS A 128 9.87 -10.22 -1.19
C LYS A 128 8.96 -10.88 -2.21
N ARG A 129 7.98 -10.13 -2.73
CA ARG A 129 7.00 -10.63 -3.69
C ARG A 129 7.67 -11.08 -4.98
N GLU A 130 8.60 -10.30 -5.51
CA GLU A 130 9.27 -10.63 -6.79
C GLU A 130 10.30 -11.77 -6.64
N VAL A 131 10.94 -11.90 -5.47
CA VAL A 131 11.96 -12.93 -5.22
C VAL A 131 11.29 -14.26 -4.80
N TYR A 132 10.36 -14.20 -3.86
CA TYR A 132 9.80 -15.36 -3.17
C TYR A 132 8.30 -15.59 -3.41
N GLY A 133 7.57 -14.63 -3.96
CA GLY A 133 6.12 -14.68 -4.05
C GLY A 133 5.46 -14.66 -2.66
N GLU A 134 4.44 -15.50 -2.48
CA GLU A 134 3.68 -15.63 -1.22
C GLU A 134 4.34 -16.58 -0.20
N LYS A 135 5.57 -17.03 -0.46
CA LYS A 135 6.28 -17.96 0.43
C LYS A 135 6.59 -17.30 1.78
N ALA A 136 6.31 -18.01 2.87
CA ALA A 136 6.83 -17.66 4.19
C ALA A 136 8.36 -17.82 4.24
N LEU A 137 9.06 -16.80 4.73
CA LEU A 137 10.51 -16.78 4.79
C LEU A 137 11.02 -17.28 6.13
N ASN A 138 12.17 -17.98 6.13
CA ASN A 138 12.92 -18.25 7.35
C ASN A 138 13.87 -17.09 7.70
N ASP A 139 14.48 -17.15 8.88
CA ASP A 139 15.32 -16.06 9.41
C ASP A 139 16.53 -15.72 8.51
N ASP A 140 17.15 -16.72 7.88
CA ASP A 140 18.27 -16.50 6.95
C ASP A 140 17.80 -15.79 5.67
N GLU A 141 16.65 -16.20 5.12
CA GLU A 141 16.04 -15.57 3.94
C GLU A 141 15.61 -14.13 4.23
N ILE A 142 15.02 -13.88 5.42
CA ILE A 142 14.67 -12.54 5.88
C ILE A 142 15.94 -11.69 5.99
N SER A 143 16.99 -12.20 6.63
CA SER A 143 18.24 -11.47 6.83
C SER A 143 18.87 -11.01 5.50
N VAL A 144 18.97 -11.91 4.52
CA VAL A 144 19.52 -11.58 3.19
C VAL A 144 18.63 -10.57 2.45
N LEU A 145 17.31 -10.71 2.56
CA LEU A 145 16.38 -9.78 1.91
C LEU A 145 16.38 -8.39 2.57
N VAL A 146 16.55 -8.32 3.89
CA VAL A 146 16.72 -7.08 4.65
C VAL A 146 18.00 -6.38 4.21
N ASP A 147 19.12 -7.09 4.10
CA ASP A 147 20.39 -6.51 3.60
C ASP A 147 20.23 -5.97 2.18
N LEU A 148 19.67 -6.76 1.25
CA LEU A 148 19.40 -6.30 -0.12
C LEU A 148 18.54 -5.03 -0.13
N THR A 149 17.48 -5.01 0.69
CA THR A 149 16.58 -3.85 0.79
C THR A 149 17.34 -2.60 1.24
N GLN A 150 18.22 -2.72 2.23
CA GLN A 150 19.04 -1.61 2.70
C GLN A 150 20.00 -1.10 1.61
N GLN A 151 20.68 -2.00 0.89
CA GLN A 151 21.61 -1.60 -0.17
C GLN A 151 20.89 -0.91 -1.35
N VAL A 152 19.74 -1.44 -1.76
CA VAL A 152 18.89 -0.83 -2.79
C VAL A 152 18.42 0.54 -2.31
N PHE A 153 17.89 0.64 -1.09
CA PHE A 153 17.39 1.89 -0.53
C PHE A 153 18.48 2.96 -0.43
N LEU A 154 19.69 2.62 0.04
CA LEU A 154 20.81 3.55 0.10
C LEU A 154 21.20 4.09 -1.28
N THR A 155 21.14 3.23 -2.30
CA THR A 155 21.39 3.62 -3.69
C THR A 155 20.33 4.59 -4.18
N VAL A 156 19.05 4.29 -3.96
CA VAL A 156 17.91 5.15 -4.32
C VAL A 156 18.01 6.49 -3.60
N GLU A 157 18.12 6.50 -2.28
CA GLU A 157 18.14 7.71 -1.46
C GLU A 157 19.30 8.64 -1.85
N ARG A 158 20.48 8.08 -2.16
CA ARG A 158 21.63 8.84 -2.63
C ARG A 158 21.35 9.58 -3.93
N GLU A 159 20.76 8.91 -4.92
CA GLU A 159 20.47 9.53 -6.21
C GLU A 159 19.30 10.52 -6.12
N LEU A 160 18.27 10.23 -5.32
CA LEU A 160 17.12 11.14 -5.13
C LEU A 160 17.49 12.46 -4.45
N LYS A 161 18.60 12.52 -3.70
CA LYS A 161 19.12 13.77 -3.12
C LYS A 161 19.64 14.75 -4.18
N LEU A 162 19.81 14.33 -5.43
CA LEU A 162 20.23 15.20 -6.53
C LEU A 162 19.06 16.06 -7.00
N ILE A 163 19.26 17.39 -7.03
CA ILE A 163 18.26 18.34 -7.53
C ILE A 163 17.91 18.02 -8.99
N GLY A 164 16.62 17.94 -9.30
CA GLY A 164 16.14 17.66 -10.64
C GLY A 164 16.37 16.21 -11.10
N PHE A 165 16.56 15.27 -10.17
CA PHE A 165 16.76 13.84 -10.48
C PHE A 165 15.73 13.30 -11.48
N TRP A 166 14.43 13.52 -11.23
CA TRP A 166 13.35 12.97 -12.06
C TRP A 166 13.33 13.53 -13.48
N GLU A 167 13.76 14.78 -13.67
CA GLU A 167 13.85 15.42 -14.98
C GLU A 167 15.04 14.90 -15.81
N SER A 168 16.04 14.32 -15.16
CA SER A 168 17.25 13.84 -15.81
C SER A 168 17.14 12.37 -16.25
N ILE A 169 16.99 12.14 -17.55
CA ILE A 169 17.05 10.78 -18.14
C ILE A 169 18.37 10.09 -17.80
N ALA A 170 19.48 10.84 -17.81
CA ALA A 170 20.80 10.31 -17.47
C ALA A 170 20.87 9.86 -16.01
N ALA A 171 20.33 10.64 -15.06
CA ALA A 171 20.30 10.27 -13.64
C ALA A 171 19.42 9.04 -13.40
N ARG A 172 18.24 8.97 -14.02
CA ARG A 172 17.36 7.79 -13.94
C ARG A 172 18.02 6.54 -14.50
N ASN A 173 18.73 6.65 -15.63
CA ASN A 173 19.46 5.51 -16.21
C ASN A 173 20.65 5.08 -15.34
N LYS A 174 21.34 6.03 -14.71
CA LYS A 174 22.39 5.74 -13.74
C LYS A 174 21.84 5.00 -12.52
N LEU A 175 20.74 5.47 -11.92
CA LEU A 175 20.10 4.78 -10.79
C LEU A 175 19.72 3.34 -11.16
N LYS A 176 19.13 3.13 -12.34
CA LYS A 176 18.81 1.79 -12.85
C LYS A 176 20.06 0.89 -12.95
N ALA A 177 21.17 1.42 -13.46
CA ALA A 177 22.42 0.68 -13.57
C ALA A 177 23.02 0.36 -12.18
N ASP A 178 22.97 1.31 -11.25
CA ASP A 178 23.45 1.13 -9.88
C ASP A 178 22.62 0.08 -9.13
N ILE A 179 21.28 0.14 -9.24
CA ILE A 179 20.38 -0.89 -8.68
C ILE A 179 20.71 -2.25 -9.28
N LEU A 180 20.82 -2.37 -10.61
CA LEU A 180 21.15 -3.64 -11.25
C LEU A 180 22.48 -4.19 -10.75
N THR A 181 23.49 -3.32 -10.59
CA THR A 181 24.80 -3.69 -10.04
C THR A 181 24.67 -4.27 -8.64
N THR A 182 23.81 -3.70 -7.79
CA THR A 182 23.48 -4.24 -6.46
C THR A 182 22.79 -5.59 -6.56
N LEU A 183 21.77 -5.74 -7.41
CA LEU A 183 21.00 -6.99 -7.53
C LEU A 183 21.86 -8.19 -7.97
N ILE A 184 22.91 -7.96 -8.77
CA ILE A 184 23.78 -9.04 -9.30
C ILE A 184 24.99 -9.34 -8.42
N GLN A 185 25.11 -8.72 -7.24
CA GLN A 185 26.22 -9.01 -6.34
C GLN A 185 26.21 -10.49 -5.90
N PRO A 186 27.37 -11.16 -5.82
CA PRO A 186 27.45 -12.59 -5.49
C PRO A 186 26.76 -12.97 -4.17
N THR A 187 26.70 -12.05 -3.21
CA THR A 187 26.02 -12.22 -1.91
C THR A 187 24.54 -12.59 -2.08
N TYR A 188 23.90 -12.13 -3.16
CA TYR A 188 22.47 -12.34 -3.40
C TYR A 188 22.16 -13.53 -4.32
N ASN A 189 23.16 -14.32 -4.74
CA ASN A 189 22.96 -15.48 -5.61
C ASN A 189 22.02 -16.56 -5.02
N LYS A 190 21.80 -16.56 -3.70
CA LYS A 190 20.89 -17.49 -3.01
C LYS A 190 19.42 -17.06 -3.11
N LEU A 191 19.15 -15.82 -3.49
CA LEU A 191 17.79 -15.30 -3.61
C LEU A 191 17.13 -15.90 -4.86
N PRO A 192 16.05 -16.68 -4.72
CA PRO A 192 15.37 -17.28 -5.86
C PRO A 192 14.76 -16.19 -6.75
N ASN A 193 14.66 -16.46 -8.05
CA ASN A 193 14.02 -15.57 -9.03
C ASN A 193 14.59 -14.14 -9.15
N LEU A 194 15.54 -13.71 -8.31
CA LEU A 194 16.09 -12.35 -8.31
C LEU A 194 16.61 -11.95 -9.70
N ILE A 195 17.46 -12.80 -10.28
CA ILE A 195 18.03 -12.55 -11.61
C ILE A 195 16.96 -12.67 -12.69
N TYR A 196 16.04 -13.63 -12.57
CA TYR A 196 14.97 -13.83 -13.55
C TYR A 196 14.03 -12.61 -13.60
N ASN A 197 13.63 -12.09 -12.44
CA ASN A 197 12.71 -10.97 -12.27
C ASN A 197 13.40 -9.60 -12.20
N ARG A 198 14.71 -9.49 -12.40
CA ARG A 198 15.49 -8.24 -12.22
C ARG A 198 14.91 -7.01 -12.93
N THR A 199 14.34 -7.18 -14.13
CA THR A 199 13.72 -6.08 -14.88
C THR A 199 12.44 -5.60 -14.21
N GLN A 200 11.62 -6.54 -13.75
CA GLN A 200 10.38 -6.25 -13.02
C GLN A 200 10.69 -5.60 -11.67
N ILE A 201 11.65 -6.16 -10.92
CA ILE A 201 12.16 -5.61 -9.66
C ILE A 201 12.63 -4.16 -9.85
N MET A 202 13.44 -3.91 -10.88
CA MET A 202 13.92 -2.56 -11.18
C MET A 202 12.77 -1.59 -11.53
N SER A 203 11.76 -2.04 -12.28
CA SER A 203 10.55 -1.22 -12.54
C SER A 203 9.86 -0.85 -11.24
N ARG A 204 9.60 -1.82 -10.36
CA ARG A 204 8.96 -1.61 -9.07
C ARG A 204 9.75 -0.69 -8.16
N ILE A 205 11.07 -0.86 -8.06
CA ILE A 205 11.93 0.03 -7.27
C ILE A 205 11.82 1.47 -7.79
N MET A 206 11.82 1.68 -9.11
CA MET A 206 11.68 3.02 -9.68
C MET A 206 10.29 3.62 -9.43
N GLU A 207 9.23 2.82 -9.55
CA GLU A 207 7.84 3.23 -9.27
C GLU A 207 7.66 3.65 -7.80
N ILE A 208 8.18 2.85 -6.86
CA ILE A 208 8.15 3.17 -5.43
C ILE A 208 8.96 4.43 -5.17
N ALA A 209 10.16 4.55 -5.74
CA ALA A 209 11.00 5.72 -5.57
C ALA A 209 10.32 7.01 -6.07
N GLU A 210 9.59 6.94 -7.18
CA GLU A 210 8.87 8.08 -7.78
C GLU A 210 7.69 8.51 -6.90
N LYS A 211 6.83 7.56 -6.51
CA LYS A 211 5.66 7.83 -5.68
C LYS A 211 6.05 8.31 -4.28
N ASN A 212 7.09 7.70 -3.71
CA ASN A 212 7.50 7.96 -2.33
C ASN A 212 8.66 8.95 -2.21
N ASN A 213 8.95 9.75 -3.25
CA ASN A 213 10.11 10.63 -3.29
C ASN A 213 10.25 11.47 -2.01
N ASP A 214 9.17 12.14 -1.60
CA ASP A 214 9.18 13.02 -0.44
C ASP A 214 9.28 12.22 0.88
N VAL A 215 8.61 11.07 0.95
CA VAL A 215 8.70 10.17 2.10
C VAL A 215 10.14 9.69 2.28
N ILE A 216 10.81 9.28 1.20
CA ILE A 216 12.20 8.81 1.22
C ILE A 216 13.12 9.92 1.72
N LEU A 217 12.98 11.14 1.19
CA LEU A 217 13.89 12.25 1.51
C LEU A 217 13.63 12.88 2.88
N TYR A 218 12.37 12.94 3.33
CA TYR A 218 11.98 13.84 4.42
C TYR A 218 11.26 13.18 5.60
N ALA A 219 10.77 11.94 5.49
CA ALA A 219 10.19 11.27 6.66
C ALA A 219 11.24 11.06 7.76
N GLY A 220 10.83 11.21 9.02
CA GLY A 220 11.68 11.01 10.20
C GLY A 220 11.37 9.73 10.95
#